data_AF-A0A7S2TRI9-F1
#
_entry.id   AF-A0A7S2TRI9-F1
#
_cell.length_a   1.000
_cell.length_b   1.000
_cell.length_c   1.000
_cell.angle_alpha   90.00
_cell.angle_beta   90.00
_cell.angle_gamma   90.00
#
_symmetry.space_group_name_H-M   'P 1'
#
loop_
_entity.id
_entity.type
_entity.pdbx_description
1 polymer ?
#
loop_
_entity_poly.entity_id
_entity_poly.type
_entity_poly.pdbx_seq_one_letter_code
_entity_poly.pdbx_strand_id
1 'polypeptide(L)'
;GACVGGGVVYYALHLEQCSFTGRLRFMPSSRQWEGKLSEELYKTQLSAWENDGVSLVRDSDSRKMRVVKICSDLVHAVPLVERALGKCLDLSKDQLCFQVTLIEDASTHNANVLPNGHIFVYTGMLDLCGDGPKGDARLAAVLGHEIAHALLRHPGERLGGCHLLLATHSIFSFVASALIPEELFDLLHAPAIMQLESLQLRLLDAVVSLPNSRKQEFEADYLGIMLSSAARYDPKEAPLLWMELADRECEHNASTPEIFSTHPGWDDRSEKLREWQ
;
A
#
# COMPACT_ATOMS: atom_id res chain seq x y z
N GLY A 1 -5.58 -24.85 26.82
CA GLY A 1 -4.42 -24.38 27.59
C GLY A 1 -3.28 -23.96 26.68
N ALA A 2 -2.53 -24.93 26.14
CA ALA A 2 -1.32 -24.68 25.36
C ALA A 2 -1.50 -23.85 24.08
N CYS A 3 -2.55 -24.10 23.27
CA CYS A 3 -2.77 -23.35 22.02
C CYS A 3 -3.11 -21.85 22.25
N VAL A 4 -3.86 -21.55 23.32
CA VAL A 4 -4.18 -20.15 23.70
C VAL A 4 -2.91 -19.43 24.19
N GLY A 5 -2.05 -20.12 24.95
CA GLY A 5 -0.75 -19.58 25.36
C GLY A 5 0.19 -19.30 24.19
N GLY A 6 0.26 -20.22 23.21
CA GLY A 6 1.09 -20.06 22.01
C GLY A 6 0.67 -18.88 21.13
N GLY A 7 -0.63 -18.68 20.92
CA GLY A 7 -1.15 -17.54 20.15
C GLY A 7 -0.86 -16.19 20.80
N VAL A 8 -0.96 -16.09 22.13
CA VAL A 8 -0.63 -14.85 22.87
C VAL A 8 0.87 -14.54 22.80
N VAL A 9 1.73 -15.56 22.95
CA VAL A 9 3.18 -15.39 22.81
C VAL A 9 3.55 -14.99 21.38
N TYR A 10 2.98 -15.64 20.37
CA TYR A 10 3.17 -15.29 18.96
C TYR A 10 2.76 -13.84 18.68
N TYR A 11 1.59 -13.42 19.17
CA TYR A 11 1.13 -12.05 19.05
C TYR A 11 2.15 -11.08 19.65
N ALA A 12 2.54 -11.29 20.91
CA ALA A 12 3.48 -10.43 21.62
C ALA A 12 4.86 -10.34 20.96
N LEU A 13 5.37 -11.44 20.40
CA LEU A 13 6.68 -11.49 19.74
C LEU A 13 6.72 -10.73 18.41
N HIS A 14 5.57 -10.47 17.78
CA HIS A 14 5.48 -9.71 16.54
C HIS A 14 4.79 -8.35 16.74
N LEU A 15 4.73 -7.86 17.97
CA LEU A 15 4.38 -6.46 18.22
C LEU A 15 5.61 -5.60 18.01
N GLU A 16 5.47 -4.59 17.16
CA GLU A 16 6.47 -3.55 16.96
C GLU A 16 5.83 -2.16 17.13
N GLN A 17 6.65 -1.15 17.41
CA GLN A 17 6.19 0.23 17.36
C GLN A 17 6.41 0.77 15.94
N CYS A 18 5.39 1.42 15.39
CA CYS A 18 5.54 2.21 14.18
C CYS A 18 6.61 3.27 14.42
N SER A 19 7.70 3.23 13.65
CA SER A 19 8.82 4.19 13.81
C SER A 19 8.34 5.64 13.71
N PHE A 20 7.28 5.88 12.94
CA PHE A 20 6.74 7.21 12.69
C PHE A 20 5.85 7.74 13.83
N THR A 21 4.89 6.97 14.35
CA THR A 21 3.95 7.46 15.40
C THR A 21 4.19 6.88 16.79
N GLY A 22 5.02 5.86 16.94
CA GLY A 22 5.14 5.08 18.17
C GLY A 22 3.95 4.16 18.44
N ARG A 23 2.97 4.12 17.53
CA ARG A 23 1.79 3.27 17.64
C ARG A 23 2.19 1.80 17.61
N LEU A 24 1.73 1.04 18.59
CA LEU A 24 1.92 -0.40 18.61
C LEU A 24 1.13 -1.06 17.47
N ARG A 25 1.77 -1.94 16.73
CA ARG A 25 1.20 -2.65 15.58
C ARG A 25 1.68 -4.09 15.55
N PHE A 26 0.85 -4.97 15.01
CA PHE A 26 1.15 -6.38 14.88
C PHE A 26 1.67 -6.66 13.46
N MET A 27 2.94 -7.06 13.37
CA MET A 27 3.68 -7.22 12.11
C MET A 27 4.29 -8.63 12.02
N PRO A 28 3.46 -9.68 11.84
CA PRO A 28 3.95 -11.05 11.78
C PRO A 28 4.67 -11.39 10.48
N SER A 29 4.45 -10.60 9.43
CA SER A 29 5.14 -10.75 8.14
C SER A 29 6.50 -10.07 8.16
N SER A 30 7.49 -10.70 7.52
CA SER A 30 8.76 -10.06 7.21
C SER A 30 8.65 -9.24 5.92
N ARG A 31 9.44 -8.18 5.78
CA ARG A 31 9.52 -7.38 4.54
C ARG A 31 9.90 -8.22 3.33
N GLN A 32 10.81 -9.19 3.50
CA GLN A 32 11.21 -10.09 2.41
C GLN A 32 10.03 -10.94 1.93
N TRP A 33 9.19 -11.43 2.84
CA TRP A 33 8.00 -12.19 2.49
C TRP A 33 6.96 -11.31 1.81
N GLU A 34 6.70 -10.12 2.36
CA GLU A 34 5.81 -9.11 1.74
C GLU A 34 6.26 -8.77 0.32
N GLY A 35 7.57 -8.59 0.13
CA GLY A 35 8.16 -8.26 -1.16
C GLY A 35 7.99 -9.37 -2.21
N LYS A 36 8.21 -10.64 -1.82
CA LYS A 36 7.99 -11.79 -2.70
C LYS A 36 6.53 -11.93 -3.09
N LEU A 37 5.62 -11.82 -2.12
CA LEU A 37 4.19 -11.94 -2.38
C LEU A 37 3.69 -10.80 -3.28
N SER A 38 4.21 -9.59 -3.08
CA SER A 38 3.92 -8.42 -3.93
C SER A 38 4.42 -8.59 -5.35
N GLU A 39 5.59 -9.21 -5.54
CA GLU A 39 6.13 -9.51 -6.86
C GLU A 39 5.27 -10.52 -7.62
N GLU A 40 4.76 -11.54 -6.93
CA GLU A 40 3.82 -12.50 -7.54
C GLU A 40 2.47 -11.85 -7.84
N LEU A 41 1.99 -10.93 -6.98
CA LEU A 41 0.76 -10.20 -7.22
C LEU A 41 0.89 -9.27 -8.43
N TYR A 42 2.02 -8.57 -8.54
CA TYR A 42 2.35 -7.72 -9.67
C TYR A 42 2.30 -8.48 -10.99
N LYS A 43 2.99 -9.63 -11.08
CA LYS A 43 2.98 -10.47 -12.29
C LYS A 43 1.57 -10.96 -12.63
N THR A 44 0.83 -11.44 -11.62
CA THR A 44 -0.55 -11.91 -11.80
C THR A 44 -1.44 -10.80 -12.35
N GLN A 45 -1.32 -9.58 -11.80
CA GLN A 45 -2.07 -8.41 -12.26
C GLN A 45 -1.73 -8.03 -13.70
N LEU A 46 -0.44 -8.02 -14.06
CA LEU A 46 -0.01 -7.76 -15.44
C LEU A 46 -0.56 -8.80 -16.42
N SER A 47 -0.51 -10.08 -16.09
CA SER A 47 -1.08 -11.14 -16.93
C SER A 47 -2.60 -11.03 -17.05
N ALA A 48 -3.30 -10.67 -15.98
CA ALA A 48 -4.75 -10.42 -16.02
C ALA A 48 -5.07 -9.26 -16.97
N TRP A 49 -4.36 -8.14 -16.85
CA TRP A 49 -4.53 -6.99 -17.73
C TRP A 49 -4.21 -7.28 -19.19
N GLU A 50 -3.17 -8.07 -19.48
CA GLU A 50 -2.88 -8.52 -20.84
C GLU A 50 -4.03 -9.35 -21.41
N ASN A 51 -4.60 -10.27 -20.62
CA ASN A 51 -5.74 -11.09 -21.04
C ASN A 51 -7.03 -10.27 -21.22
N ASP A 52 -7.24 -9.26 -20.40
CA ASP A 52 -8.41 -8.37 -20.44
C ASP A 52 -8.27 -7.26 -21.50
N GLY A 53 -7.12 -7.17 -22.17
CA GLY A 53 -6.85 -6.16 -23.19
C GLY A 53 -6.65 -4.75 -22.63
N VAL A 54 -6.28 -4.63 -21.35
CA VAL A 54 -5.97 -3.35 -20.71
C VAL A 54 -4.69 -2.77 -21.32
N SER A 55 -4.78 -1.52 -21.77
CA SER A 55 -3.67 -0.84 -22.42
C SER A 55 -2.75 -0.18 -21.39
N LEU A 56 -1.45 -0.46 -21.48
CA LEU A 56 -0.42 0.16 -20.65
C LEU A 56 0.32 1.24 -21.43
N VAL A 57 0.60 2.36 -20.77
CA VAL A 57 1.34 3.47 -21.35
C VAL A 57 2.83 3.13 -21.44
N ARG A 58 3.43 3.42 -22.60
CA ARG A 58 4.84 3.14 -22.91
C ARG A 58 5.79 3.98 -22.07
N ASP A 59 7.00 3.46 -21.82
CA ASP A 59 8.05 4.13 -21.03
C ASP A 59 8.51 5.47 -21.62
N SER A 60 8.42 5.63 -22.95
CA SER A 60 8.80 6.87 -23.64
C SER A 60 7.69 7.94 -23.65
N ASP A 61 6.50 7.65 -23.13
CA ASP A 61 5.41 8.63 -23.04
C ASP A 61 5.74 9.69 -21.99
N SER A 62 5.55 10.97 -22.35
CA SER A 62 5.78 12.10 -21.45
C SER A 62 4.98 12.02 -20.14
N ARG A 63 3.76 11.48 -20.18
CA ARG A 63 2.91 11.27 -19.00
C ARG A 63 3.56 10.28 -18.04
N LYS A 64 4.06 9.15 -18.56
CA LYS A 64 4.75 8.14 -17.74
C LYS A 64 6.07 8.67 -17.20
N MET A 65 6.87 9.35 -18.04
CA MET A 65 8.12 9.98 -17.59
C MET A 65 7.90 11.01 -16.48
N ARG A 66 6.82 11.80 -16.56
CA ARG A 66 6.41 12.73 -15.51
C ARG A 66 6.12 12.01 -14.19
N VAL A 67 5.32 10.95 -14.21
CA VAL A 67 5.01 10.16 -13.01
C VAL A 67 6.28 9.54 -12.42
N VAL A 68 7.11 8.91 -13.26
CA VAL A 68 8.40 8.31 -12.85
C VAL A 68 9.30 9.35 -12.21
N LYS A 69 9.38 10.56 -12.77
CA LYS A 69 10.16 11.66 -12.19
C LYS A 69 9.66 12.04 -10.80
N ILE A 70 8.35 12.25 -10.64
CA ILE A 70 7.76 12.62 -9.34
C ILE A 70 8.00 11.51 -8.29
N CYS A 71 7.77 10.24 -8.64
CA CYS A 71 8.07 9.11 -7.76
C CYS A 71 9.54 9.09 -7.36
N SER A 72 10.45 9.28 -8.32
CA SER A 72 11.89 9.36 -8.07
C SER A 72 12.23 10.50 -7.10
N ASP A 73 11.69 11.70 -7.31
CA ASP A 73 11.93 12.86 -6.45
C ASP A 73 11.45 12.61 -5.00
N LEU A 74 10.28 11.97 -4.82
CA LEU A 74 9.73 11.57 -3.52
C LEU A 74 10.60 10.52 -2.81
N VAL A 75 11.07 9.51 -3.54
CA VAL A 75 11.91 8.44 -2.99
C VAL A 75 13.27 8.99 -2.57
N HIS A 76 13.87 9.88 -3.36
CA HIS A 76 15.10 10.56 -3.01
C HIS A 76 14.94 11.49 -1.79
N ALA A 77 13.73 11.94 -1.49
CA ALA A 77 13.42 12.75 -0.31
C ALA A 77 13.33 11.93 0.99
N VAL A 78 13.17 10.61 0.92
CA VAL A 78 13.03 9.73 2.09
C VAL A 78 14.16 9.93 3.13
N PRO A 79 15.46 9.90 2.76
CA PRO A 79 16.53 10.07 3.75
C PRO A 79 16.56 11.48 4.38
N LEU A 80 16.04 12.50 3.68
CA LEU A 80 15.93 13.86 4.24
C LEU A 80 14.86 13.89 5.34
N VAL A 81 13.70 13.27 5.08
CA VAL A 81 12.60 13.18 6.05
C VAL A 81 13.00 12.34 7.27
N GLU A 82 13.68 11.20 7.07
CA GLU A 82 14.20 10.38 8.18
C GLU A 82 15.12 11.19 9.11
N ARG A 83 16.04 11.96 8.53
CA ARG A 83 16.94 12.82 9.31
C ARG A 83 16.18 13.93 10.05
N ALA A 84 15.22 14.57 9.39
CA ALA A 84 14.43 15.65 9.99
C ALA A 84 13.58 15.14 11.17
N LEU A 85 13.04 13.94 11.07
CA LEU A 85 12.21 13.33 12.11
C LEU A 85 13.04 12.70 13.25
N GLY A 86 14.35 12.56 13.09
CA GLY A 86 15.20 11.84 14.04
C GLY A 86 14.80 10.38 14.23
N LYS A 87 14.11 9.81 13.24
CA LYS A 87 13.49 8.48 13.30
C LYS A 87 14.04 7.66 12.14
N CYS A 88 14.55 6.47 12.46
CA CYS A 88 14.83 5.46 11.44
C CYS A 88 13.48 4.89 11.01
N LEU A 89 12.99 5.26 9.84
CA LEU A 89 11.81 4.63 9.26
C LEU A 89 12.13 3.19 8.78
N ASP A 90 13.38 2.72 9.01
CA ASP A 90 13.98 1.45 8.55
C ASP A 90 13.83 1.30 7.03
N LEU A 91 13.82 2.43 6.30
CA LEU A 91 13.62 2.50 4.84
C LEU A 91 14.92 2.31 4.08
N SER A 92 16.05 2.56 4.73
CA SER A 92 17.38 2.49 4.12
C SER A 92 17.86 1.06 3.85
N LYS A 93 17.26 0.04 4.48
CA LYS A 93 17.75 -1.35 4.40
C LYS A 93 17.21 -2.13 3.20
N ASP A 94 16.06 -1.76 2.66
CA ASP A 94 15.31 -2.64 1.76
C ASP A 94 15.23 -2.16 0.30
N GLN A 95 15.86 -1.04 -0.05
CA GLN A 95 15.90 -0.47 -1.41
C GLN A 95 14.62 -0.76 -2.19
N LEU A 96 13.47 -0.26 -1.72
CA LEU A 96 12.22 -0.36 -2.47
C LEU A 96 12.48 0.11 -3.89
N CYS A 97 12.33 -0.80 -4.85
CA CYS A 97 12.54 -0.49 -6.25
C CYS A 97 11.22 0.04 -6.79
N PHE A 98 11.05 1.36 -6.71
CA PHE A 98 9.82 1.96 -7.17
C PHE A 98 9.72 1.90 -8.69
N GLN A 99 8.84 1.04 -9.19
CA GLN A 99 8.58 0.85 -10.60
C GLN A 99 7.15 1.30 -10.92
N VAL A 100 7.03 2.20 -11.89
CA VAL A 100 5.75 2.78 -12.27
C VAL A 100 5.14 2.04 -13.46
N THR A 101 3.90 1.61 -13.29
CA THR A 101 3.02 1.14 -14.36
C THR A 101 1.90 2.16 -14.52
N LEU A 102 1.82 2.81 -15.69
CA LEU A 102 0.76 3.76 -16.01
C LEU A 102 -0.27 3.04 -16.90
N ILE A 103 -1.51 3.01 -16.45
CA ILE A 103 -2.63 2.33 -17.09
C ILE A 103 -3.42 3.36 -17.90
N GLU A 104 -3.67 3.08 -19.17
CA GLU A 104 -4.46 3.94 -20.06
C GLU A 104 -5.96 3.73 -19.77
N ASP A 105 -6.47 4.54 -18.85
CA ASP A 105 -7.86 4.61 -18.44
C ASP A 105 -8.14 5.99 -17.84
N ALA A 106 -8.75 6.85 -18.66
CA ALA A 106 -9.11 8.22 -18.28
C ALA A 106 -10.35 8.29 -17.36
N SER A 107 -11.09 7.20 -17.20
CA SER A 107 -12.30 7.17 -16.37
C SER A 107 -12.01 6.86 -14.90
N THR A 108 -10.92 6.13 -14.64
CA THR A 108 -10.50 5.73 -13.30
C THR A 108 -9.56 6.76 -12.67
N HIS A 109 -9.92 7.24 -11.48
CA HIS A 109 -9.19 8.24 -10.70
C HIS A 109 -8.50 7.58 -9.51
N ASN A 110 -7.45 6.80 -9.78
CA ASN A 110 -6.79 6.01 -8.76
C ASN A 110 -5.26 5.93 -8.93
N ALA A 111 -4.58 5.64 -7.84
CA ALA A 111 -3.21 5.21 -7.77
C ALA A 111 -3.03 4.30 -6.55
N ASN A 112 -2.21 3.27 -6.65
CA ASN A 112 -1.91 2.39 -5.52
C ASN A 112 -0.46 1.89 -5.60
N VAL A 113 0.08 1.51 -4.45
CA VAL A 113 1.42 0.93 -4.37
C VAL A 113 1.41 -0.42 -3.66
N LEU A 114 2.17 -1.36 -4.19
CA LEU A 114 2.42 -2.64 -3.55
C LEU A 114 3.54 -2.53 -2.51
N PRO A 115 3.57 -3.42 -1.50
CA PRO A 115 4.62 -3.43 -0.48
C PRO A 115 6.07 -3.45 -0.98
N ASN A 116 6.33 -3.96 -2.20
CA ASN A 116 7.67 -3.96 -2.81
C ASN A 116 8.02 -2.70 -3.62
N GLY A 117 7.08 -1.75 -3.76
CA GLY A 117 7.29 -0.49 -4.47
C GLY A 117 6.75 -0.45 -5.90
N HIS A 118 6.09 -1.49 -6.41
CA HIS A 118 5.35 -1.36 -7.68
C HIS A 118 4.19 -0.38 -7.51
N ILE A 119 4.20 0.69 -8.30
CA ILE A 119 3.18 1.74 -8.29
C ILE A 119 2.34 1.57 -9.55
N PHE A 120 1.02 1.50 -9.39
CA PHE A 120 0.07 1.61 -10.48
C PHE A 120 -0.62 2.96 -10.43
N VAL A 121 -0.73 3.61 -11.58
CA VAL A 121 -1.38 4.92 -11.72
C VAL A 121 -2.29 4.86 -12.94
N TYR A 122 -3.51 5.37 -12.82
CA TYR A 122 -4.46 5.45 -13.94
C TYR A 122 -4.37 6.83 -14.60
N THR A 123 -4.52 6.93 -15.92
CA THR A 123 -4.41 8.23 -16.61
C THR A 123 -5.48 9.22 -16.15
N GLY A 124 -6.66 8.77 -15.71
CA GLY A 124 -7.68 9.65 -15.11
C GLY A 124 -7.17 10.37 -13.85
N MET A 125 -6.25 9.78 -13.08
CA MET A 125 -5.62 10.44 -11.95
C MET A 125 -4.71 11.60 -12.37
N LEU A 126 -4.04 11.48 -13.53
CA LEU A 126 -3.23 12.57 -14.09
C LEU A 126 -4.13 13.72 -14.56
N ASP A 127 -5.24 13.38 -15.23
CA ASP A 127 -6.22 14.36 -15.72
C ASP A 127 -6.85 15.15 -14.55
N LEU A 128 -7.12 14.46 -13.44
CA LEU A 128 -7.65 15.05 -12.22
C LEU A 128 -6.66 15.97 -11.50
N CYS A 129 -5.38 15.61 -11.47
CA CYS A 129 -4.34 16.49 -10.93
C CYS A 129 -4.06 17.69 -11.84
N GLY A 130 -4.20 17.50 -13.16
CA GLY A 130 -3.81 18.45 -14.17
C GLY A 130 -2.29 18.51 -14.38
N ASP A 131 -1.87 19.53 -15.13
CA ASP A 131 -0.49 19.71 -15.60
C ASP A 131 0.23 20.90 -14.94
N GLY A 132 1.53 20.98 -15.19
CA GLY A 132 2.40 22.07 -14.73
C GLY A 132 2.71 21.98 -13.24
N PRO A 133 3.33 23.03 -12.66
CA PRO A 133 3.86 22.96 -11.29
C PRO A 133 2.82 22.65 -10.22
N LYS A 134 1.58 23.16 -10.38
CA LYS A 134 0.47 22.84 -9.48
C LYS A 134 0.01 21.40 -9.61
N GLY A 135 -0.20 20.94 -10.85
CA GLY A 135 -0.59 19.56 -11.10
C GLY A 135 0.48 18.56 -10.65
N ASP A 136 1.76 18.91 -10.82
CA ASP A 136 2.88 18.10 -10.31
C ASP A 136 2.87 18.01 -8.79
N ALA A 137 2.55 19.11 -8.09
CA ALA A 137 2.43 19.10 -6.64
C ALA A 137 1.22 18.29 -6.14
N ARG A 138 0.08 18.38 -6.83
CA ARG A 138 -1.11 17.55 -6.57
C ARG A 138 -0.82 16.07 -6.78
N LEU A 139 -0.18 15.72 -7.89
CA LEU A 139 0.22 14.36 -8.19
C LEU A 139 1.28 13.84 -7.21
N ALA A 140 2.22 14.69 -6.79
CA ALA A 140 3.19 14.37 -5.75
C ALA A 140 2.53 14.10 -4.38
N ALA A 141 1.45 14.82 -4.05
CA ALA A 141 0.69 14.56 -2.83
C ALA A 141 0.05 13.17 -2.85
N VAL A 142 -0.61 12.79 -3.95
CA VAL A 142 -1.22 11.46 -4.13
C VAL A 142 -0.15 10.36 -4.09
N LEU A 143 0.92 10.50 -4.88
CA LEU A 143 1.99 9.49 -4.94
C LEU A 143 2.78 9.42 -3.63
N GLY A 144 2.98 10.55 -2.96
CA GLY A 144 3.65 10.62 -1.66
C GLY A 144 2.84 9.91 -0.57
N HIS A 145 1.51 10.04 -0.61
CA HIS A 145 0.58 9.31 0.25
C HIS A 145 0.65 7.79 0.01
N GLU A 146 0.58 7.36 -1.24
CA GLU A 146 0.74 5.94 -1.60
C GLU A 146 2.08 5.39 -1.14
N ILE A 147 3.18 6.05 -1.53
CA ILE A 147 4.54 5.68 -1.11
C ILE A 147 4.61 5.57 0.42
N ALA A 148 4.00 6.50 1.16
CA ALA A 148 3.97 6.42 2.62
C ALA A 148 3.26 5.15 3.15
N HIS A 149 2.17 4.67 2.53
CA HIS A 149 1.56 3.38 2.89
C HIS A 149 2.55 2.20 2.75
N ALA A 150 3.35 2.17 1.68
CA ALA A 150 4.37 1.15 1.47
C ALA A 150 5.53 1.29 2.49
N LEU A 151 6.04 2.50 2.69
CA LEU A 151 7.13 2.78 3.63
C LEU A 151 6.75 2.38 5.07
N LEU A 152 5.53 2.73 5.48
CA LEU A 152 4.97 2.43 6.79
C LEU A 152 4.44 0.99 6.90
N ARG A 153 4.43 0.21 5.82
CA ARG A 153 3.97 -1.18 5.76
C ARG A 153 2.51 -1.36 6.21
N HIS A 154 1.64 -0.42 5.86
CA HIS A 154 0.21 -0.53 6.19
C HIS A 154 -0.44 -1.81 5.62
N PRO A 155 -0.13 -2.27 4.38
CA PRO A 155 -0.64 -3.55 3.90
C PRO A 155 -0.13 -4.74 4.73
N GLY A 156 1.15 -4.72 5.14
CA GLY A 156 1.74 -5.75 6.00
C GLY A 156 1.06 -5.84 7.38
N GLU A 157 0.76 -4.68 7.98
CA GLU A 157 0.00 -4.60 9.23
C GLU A 157 -1.39 -5.25 9.10
N ARG A 158 -2.06 -5.01 7.97
CA ARG A 158 -3.40 -5.56 7.69
C ARG A 158 -3.37 -7.05 7.36
N LEU A 159 -2.31 -7.53 6.71
CA LEU A 159 -2.04 -8.96 6.56
C LEU A 159 -1.83 -9.66 7.89
N GLY A 160 -1.40 -8.92 8.92
CA GLY A 160 -1.15 -9.49 10.24
C GLY A 160 -2.34 -10.25 10.80
N GLY A 161 -3.55 -9.68 10.67
CA GLY A 161 -4.79 -10.37 11.09
C GLY A 161 -5.01 -11.71 10.37
N CYS A 162 -4.65 -11.78 9.08
CA CYS A 162 -4.77 -13.00 8.29
C CYS A 162 -3.69 -14.03 8.61
N HIS A 163 -2.49 -13.58 8.97
CA HIS A 163 -1.39 -14.45 9.37
C HIS A 163 -1.69 -15.27 10.62
N LEU A 164 -2.51 -14.76 11.55
CA LEU A 164 -2.93 -15.54 12.71
C LEU A 164 -3.77 -16.77 12.32
N LEU A 165 -4.63 -16.63 11.30
CA LEU A 165 -5.39 -17.75 10.74
C LEU A 165 -4.47 -18.76 10.04
N LEU A 166 -3.53 -18.28 9.23
CA LEU A 166 -2.56 -19.13 8.54
C LEU A 166 -1.64 -19.87 9.53
N ALA A 167 -1.13 -19.19 10.56
CA ALA A 167 -0.30 -19.80 11.60
C ALA A 167 -1.07 -20.87 12.39
N THR A 168 -2.35 -20.61 12.70
CA THR A 168 -3.23 -21.61 13.33
C THR A 168 -3.41 -22.84 12.43
N HIS A 169 -3.58 -22.64 11.12
CA HIS A 169 -3.64 -23.73 10.15
C HIS A 169 -2.33 -24.54 10.11
N SER A 170 -1.17 -23.88 10.06
CA SER A 170 0.14 -24.56 10.05
C SER A 170 0.35 -25.42 11.30
N ILE A 171 -0.03 -24.93 12.48
CA ILE A 171 0.04 -25.70 13.74
C ILE A 171 -0.88 -26.92 13.67
N PHE A 172 -2.12 -26.75 13.20
CA PHE A 172 -3.06 -27.85 13.06
C PHE A 172 -2.55 -28.92 12.07
N SER A 173 -2.02 -28.50 10.93
CA SER A 173 -1.42 -29.38 9.93
C SER A 173 -0.22 -30.15 10.46
N PHE A 174 0.65 -29.51 11.27
CA PHE A 174 1.76 -30.19 11.94
C PHE A 174 1.29 -31.23 12.96
N VAL A 175 0.23 -30.94 13.72
CA VAL A 175 -0.35 -31.94 14.64
C VAL A 175 -1.00 -33.08 13.86
N ALA A 176 -1.71 -32.77 12.77
CA ALA A 176 -2.36 -33.78 11.93
C ALA A 176 -1.36 -34.75 11.30
N SER A 177 -0.19 -34.28 10.85
CA SER A 177 0.85 -35.16 10.27
C SER A 177 1.38 -36.21 11.24
N ALA A 178 1.28 -35.98 12.55
CA ALA A 178 1.65 -36.95 13.58
C ALA A 178 0.50 -37.92 13.95
N LEU A 179 -0.73 -37.65 13.51
CA LEU A 179 -1.94 -38.39 13.92
C LEU A 179 -2.54 -39.25 12.83
N ILE A 180 -2.23 -39.00 11.55
CA ILE A 180 -2.79 -39.73 10.41
C ILE A 180 -1.68 -40.40 9.57
N PRO A 181 -1.99 -41.49 8.83
CA PRO A 181 -1.02 -42.13 7.93
C PRO A 181 -0.45 -41.15 6.90
N GLU A 182 0.83 -41.33 6.54
CA GLU A 182 1.57 -40.46 5.62
C GLU A 182 0.85 -40.32 4.27
N GLU A 183 0.33 -41.42 3.72
CA GLU A 183 -0.37 -41.39 2.43
C GLU A 183 -1.67 -40.58 2.48
N LEU A 184 -2.36 -40.60 3.62
CA LEU A 184 -3.57 -39.81 3.83
C LEU A 184 -3.23 -38.34 4.09
N PHE A 185 -2.13 -38.07 4.79
CA PHE A 185 -1.63 -36.71 4.99
C PHE A 185 -1.27 -36.07 3.65
N ASP A 186 -0.46 -36.73 2.82
CA ASP A 186 -0.02 -36.19 1.53
C ASP A 186 -1.19 -35.91 0.59
N LEU A 187 -2.16 -36.84 0.54
CA LEU A 187 -3.37 -36.68 -0.28
C LEU A 187 -4.20 -35.44 0.11
N LEU A 188 -4.28 -35.13 1.41
CA LEU A 188 -5.03 -33.99 1.93
C LEU A 188 -4.21 -32.69 1.92
N HIS A 189 -2.91 -32.78 2.13
CA HIS A 189 -2.05 -31.62 2.40
C HIS A 189 -1.59 -30.92 1.11
N ALA A 190 -1.24 -31.67 0.05
CA ALA A 190 -0.80 -31.08 -1.21
C ALA A 190 -1.81 -30.10 -1.85
N PRO A 191 -3.10 -30.45 -2.04
CA PRO A 191 -4.10 -29.51 -2.55
C PRO A 191 -4.42 -28.38 -1.56
N ALA A 192 -4.21 -28.61 -0.25
CA ALA A 192 -4.39 -27.56 0.76
C ALA A 192 -3.29 -26.50 0.66
N ILE A 193 -2.01 -26.89 0.48
CA ILE A 193 -0.90 -25.94 0.31
C ILE A 193 -1.15 -25.03 -0.90
N MET A 194 -1.50 -25.58 -2.06
CA MET A 194 -1.78 -24.77 -3.26
C MET A 194 -2.91 -23.77 -3.04
N GLN A 195 -3.96 -24.18 -2.32
CA GLN A 195 -5.05 -23.28 -1.95
C GLN A 195 -4.58 -22.17 -1.01
N LEU A 196 -3.66 -22.45 -0.07
CA LEU A 196 -3.11 -21.45 0.83
C LEU A 196 -2.22 -20.43 0.11
N GLU A 197 -1.40 -20.84 -0.86
CA GLU A 197 -0.60 -19.91 -1.67
C GLU A 197 -1.51 -18.95 -2.45
N SER A 198 -2.53 -19.49 -3.13
CA SER A 198 -3.53 -18.65 -3.82
C SER A 198 -4.32 -17.76 -2.86
N LEU A 199 -4.57 -18.22 -1.62
CA LEU A 199 -5.24 -17.45 -0.60
C LEU A 199 -4.38 -16.28 -0.11
N GLN A 200 -3.08 -16.50 0.13
CA GLN A 200 -2.17 -15.43 0.54
C GLN A 200 -2.13 -14.31 -0.50
N LEU A 201 -2.09 -14.67 -1.79
CA LEU A 201 -2.09 -13.69 -2.88
C LEU A 201 -3.40 -12.90 -2.93
N ARG A 202 -4.56 -13.58 -2.83
CA ARG A 202 -5.88 -12.93 -2.77
C ARG A 202 -6.04 -12.05 -1.53
N LEU A 203 -5.45 -12.43 -0.40
CA LEU A 203 -5.47 -11.63 0.81
C LEU A 203 -4.61 -10.38 0.67
N LEU A 204 -3.43 -10.47 0.03
CA LEU A 204 -2.62 -9.30 -0.29
C LEU A 204 -3.38 -8.33 -1.20
N ASP A 205 -3.96 -8.84 -2.28
CA ASP A 205 -4.79 -8.06 -3.20
C ASP A 205 -5.94 -7.36 -2.46
N ALA A 206 -6.65 -8.10 -1.60
CA ALA A 206 -7.72 -7.57 -0.78
C ALA A 206 -7.24 -6.47 0.18
N VAL A 207 -6.11 -6.64 0.88
CA VAL A 207 -5.65 -5.59 1.82
C VAL A 207 -5.10 -4.35 1.11
N VAL A 208 -4.62 -4.46 -0.13
CA VAL A 208 -4.22 -3.30 -0.93
C VAL A 208 -5.46 -2.57 -1.47
N SER A 209 -6.52 -3.31 -1.81
CA SER A 209 -7.73 -2.76 -2.44
C SER A 209 -8.83 -2.33 -1.45
N LEU A 210 -8.79 -2.78 -0.20
CA LEU A 210 -9.78 -2.42 0.82
C LEU A 210 -9.40 -1.13 1.56
N PRO A 211 -10.39 -0.38 2.10
CA PRO A 211 -10.15 0.85 2.86
C PRO A 211 -9.14 0.70 3.99
N ASN A 212 -8.17 1.63 4.13
CA ASN A 212 -7.32 1.64 5.32
C ASN A 212 -8.05 2.22 6.54
N SER A 213 -7.48 1.98 7.72
CA SER A 213 -7.98 2.63 8.94
C SER A 213 -7.64 4.12 8.94
N ARG A 214 -8.50 4.95 9.57
CA ARG A 214 -8.25 6.39 9.75
C ARG A 214 -6.85 6.71 10.31
N LYS A 215 -6.34 5.87 11.22
CA LYS A 215 -4.99 6.04 11.78
C LYS A 215 -3.89 5.88 10.72
N GLN A 216 -4.03 4.88 9.85
CA GLN A 216 -3.09 4.64 8.76
C GLN A 216 -3.17 5.75 7.70
N GLU A 217 -4.36 6.25 7.41
CA GLU A 217 -4.54 7.39 6.51
C GLU A 217 -3.85 8.65 7.04
N PHE A 218 -4.02 9.01 8.33
CA PHE A 218 -3.29 10.14 8.93
C PHE A 218 -1.77 9.95 8.94
N GLU A 219 -1.29 8.71 9.14
CA GLU A 219 0.13 8.40 9.10
C GLU A 219 0.70 8.57 7.69
N ALA A 220 -0.03 8.10 6.68
CA ALA A 220 0.34 8.23 5.27
C ALA A 220 0.27 9.68 4.79
N ASP A 221 -0.76 10.43 5.17
CA ASP A 221 -0.92 11.86 4.87
C ASP A 221 0.26 12.67 5.39
N TYR A 222 0.61 12.51 6.67
CA TYR A 222 1.68 13.27 7.29
C TYR A 222 3.00 13.01 6.59
N LEU A 223 3.34 11.72 6.41
CA LEU A 223 4.58 11.34 5.76
C LEU A 223 4.59 11.76 4.28
N GLY A 224 3.47 11.63 3.58
CA GLY A 224 3.32 12.03 2.17
C GLY A 224 3.54 13.53 1.96
N ILE A 225 3.01 14.39 2.84
CA ILE A 225 3.28 15.84 2.80
C ILE A 225 4.75 16.13 3.10
N MET A 226 5.33 15.48 4.11
CA MET A 226 6.75 15.67 4.43
C MET A 226 7.65 15.28 3.25
N LEU A 227 7.32 14.17 2.56
CA LEU A 227 8.02 13.74 1.35
C LEU A 227 7.84 14.74 0.20
N SER A 228 6.62 15.21 -0.02
CA SER A 228 6.31 16.20 -1.06
C SER A 228 7.08 17.51 -0.84
N SER A 229 7.07 18.01 0.40
CA SER A 229 7.81 19.20 0.80
C SER A 229 9.32 19.03 0.63
N ALA A 230 9.87 17.91 1.10
CA ALA A 230 11.29 17.60 0.96
C ALA A 230 11.73 17.40 -0.51
N ALA A 231 10.83 16.90 -1.35
CA ALA A 231 10.98 16.80 -2.81
C ALA A 231 10.74 18.13 -3.55
N ARG A 232 10.43 19.22 -2.83
CA ARG A 232 10.20 20.58 -3.37
C ARG A 232 8.93 20.76 -4.19
N TYR A 233 7.92 19.93 -3.94
CA TYR A 233 6.56 20.17 -4.38
C TYR A 233 5.83 21.05 -3.35
N ASP A 234 4.90 21.89 -3.81
CA ASP A 234 4.14 22.77 -2.91
C ASP A 234 3.19 21.92 -2.04
N PRO A 235 3.45 21.78 -0.72
CA PRO A 235 2.60 20.97 0.15
C PRO A 235 1.19 21.56 0.29
N LYS A 236 0.99 22.83 -0.09
CA LYS A 236 -0.31 23.53 -0.04
C LYS A 236 -1.33 22.98 -1.01
N GLU A 237 -0.89 22.37 -2.11
CA GLU A 237 -1.78 21.79 -3.11
C GLU A 237 -2.44 20.48 -2.62
N ALA A 238 -1.84 19.79 -1.63
CA ALA A 238 -2.40 18.56 -1.06
C ALA A 238 -3.80 18.75 -0.43
N PRO A 239 -3.99 19.60 0.60
CA PRO A 239 -5.32 19.81 1.17
C PRO A 239 -6.30 20.44 0.18
N LEU A 240 -5.83 21.25 -0.77
CA LEU A 240 -6.70 21.83 -1.81
C LEU A 240 -7.25 20.76 -2.73
N LEU A 241 -6.40 19.82 -3.17
CA LEU A 241 -6.82 18.66 -3.94
C LEU A 241 -7.86 17.85 -3.15
N TRP A 242 -7.57 17.49 -1.89
CA TRP A 242 -8.47 16.66 -1.11
C TRP A 242 -9.82 17.32 -0.83
N MET A 243 -9.85 18.62 -0.57
CA MET A 243 -11.11 19.39 -0.46
C MET A 243 -11.86 19.40 -1.80
N GLU A 244 -11.19 19.67 -2.91
CA GLU A 244 -11.81 19.68 -4.24
C GLU A 244 -12.44 18.33 -4.58
N LEU A 245 -11.76 17.24 -4.22
CA LEU A 245 -12.31 15.90 -4.42
C LEU A 245 -13.52 15.65 -3.50
N ALA A 246 -13.45 16.04 -2.21
CA ALA A 246 -14.55 15.83 -1.25
C ALA A 246 -15.81 16.62 -1.65
N ASP A 247 -15.65 17.84 -2.16
CA ASP A 247 -16.74 18.65 -2.69
C ASP A 247 -17.42 17.94 -3.88
N ARG A 248 -16.64 17.35 -4.81
CA ARG A 248 -17.18 16.60 -5.95
C ARG A 248 -18.00 15.37 -5.54
N GLU A 249 -17.64 14.70 -4.44
CA GLU A 249 -18.42 13.58 -3.88
C GLU A 249 -19.77 14.06 -3.32
N CYS A 250 -19.78 15.22 -2.66
CA CYS A 250 -20.99 15.80 -2.09
C CYS A 250 -22.03 16.21 -3.14
N GLU A 251 -21.61 16.53 -4.37
CA GLU A 251 -22.48 17.01 -5.44
C GLU A 251 -23.45 15.94 -6.03
N HIS A 252 -23.43 14.69 -5.55
CA HIS A 252 -24.40 13.59 -5.84
C HIS A 252 -24.63 13.24 -7.33
N ASN A 253 -23.94 13.90 -8.26
CA ASN A 253 -24.07 13.75 -9.71
C ASN A 253 -22.73 13.42 -10.39
N ALA A 254 -21.64 13.34 -9.63
CA ALA A 254 -20.33 12.88 -10.08
C ALA A 254 -20.03 11.52 -9.46
N SER A 255 -19.50 10.58 -10.27
CA SER A 255 -18.97 9.32 -9.74
C SER A 255 -17.88 9.64 -8.72
N THR A 256 -18.01 9.14 -7.50
CA THR A 256 -16.99 9.27 -6.45
C THR A 256 -15.66 8.73 -6.97
N PRO A 257 -14.57 9.51 -6.97
CA PRO A 257 -13.25 9.02 -7.37
C PRO A 257 -12.87 7.74 -6.62
N GLU A 258 -12.31 6.75 -7.32
CA GLU A 258 -12.02 5.43 -6.74
C GLU A 258 -11.04 5.51 -5.55
N ILE A 259 -10.13 6.49 -5.56
CA ILE A 259 -9.22 6.79 -4.44
C ILE A 259 -9.97 7.04 -3.11
N PHE A 260 -11.20 7.54 -3.16
CA PHE A 260 -12.00 7.77 -1.96
C PHE A 260 -12.60 6.51 -1.36
N SER A 261 -12.83 5.50 -2.19
CA SER A 261 -13.28 4.19 -1.73
C SER A 261 -12.17 3.46 -1.00
N THR A 262 -10.92 3.60 -1.44
CA THR A 262 -9.75 2.94 -0.82
C THR A 262 -9.13 3.74 0.33
N HIS A 263 -9.40 5.05 0.44
CA HIS A 263 -8.81 5.93 1.45
C HIS A 263 -9.87 6.82 2.15
N PRO A 264 -10.70 6.32 3.07
CA PRO A 264 -11.83 7.08 3.61
C PRO A 264 -11.44 8.22 4.57
N GLY A 265 -12.40 9.13 4.86
CA GLY A 265 -12.32 10.09 5.97
C GLY A 265 -11.75 11.47 5.62
N TRP A 266 -12.04 11.99 4.43
CA TRP A 266 -11.40 13.18 3.85
C TRP A 266 -11.68 14.49 4.58
N ASP A 267 -12.88 14.69 5.15
CA ASP A 267 -13.22 15.93 5.86
C ASP A 267 -12.25 16.21 7.00
N ASP A 268 -12.13 15.24 7.93
CA ASP A 268 -11.22 15.28 9.08
C ASP A 268 -9.75 15.35 8.66
N ARG A 269 -9.38 14.71 7.54
CA ARG A 269 -8.01 14.68 7.01
C ARG A 269 -7.61 16.01 6.40
N SER A 270 -8.48 16.64 5.62
CA SER A 270 -8.18 17.94 4.99
C SER A 270 -7.88 19.03 6.02
N GLU A 271 -8.61 19.02 7.15
CA GLU A 271 -8.36 19.91 8.29
C GLU A 271 -6.98 19.66 8.90
N LYS A 272 -6.66 18.41 9.20
CA LYS A 272 -5.34 18.01 9.71
C LYS A 272 -4.19 18.38 8.79
N LEU A 273 -4.36 18.23 7.48
CA LEU A 273 -3.33 18.58 6.51
C LEU A 273 -3.02 20.08 6.50
N ARG A 274 -4.03 20.93 6.74
CA ARG A 274 -3.82 22.38 6.88
C ARG A 274 -3.06 22.75 8.15
N GLU A 275 -3.17 21.97 9.23
CA GLU A 275 -2.42 22.18 10.47
C GLU A 275 -0.94 21.82 10.35
N TRP A 276 -0.56 20.95 9.41
CA TRP A 276 0.82 20.44 9.26
C TRP A 276 1.68 21.27 8.29
N GLN A 277 1.13 22.31 7.69
CA GLN A 277 1.80 23.25 6.79
C GLN A 277 2.45 24.41 7.52
#